data_AF-A0A950UGT0-F1
#
_entry.id   AF-A0A950UGT0-F1
#
_cell.length_a   1.000
_cell.length_b   1.000
_cell.length_c   1.000
_cell.angle_alpha   90.00
_cell.angle_beta   90.00
_cell.angle_gamma   90.00
#
_symmetry.space_group_name_H-M   'P 1'
#
loop_
_entity.id
_entity.type
_entity.pdbx_description
1 polymer ?
#
loop_
_entity_poly.entity_id
_entity_poly.type
_entity_poly.pdbx_seq_one_letter_code
_entity_poly.pdbx_strand_id
1 'polypeptide(L)'
;MNRTLIAGLFACLPFVFTVGSADAQQPDEYCDGLRMLLQSAKDGFARAENFKLPRASTCSVEKDTRSYGCMWAFDKSSTVTASYQQAIQAANACFPNVRPRQSRSARGTLHTEYDFGSGEPLIDISRGRPGTEAGDWYSIDVVAP
;
A
#
# COMPACT_ATOMS: atom_id res chain seq x y z
N MET A 1 56.70 17.12 31.52
CA MET A 1 56.28 16.58 32.83
C MET A 1 55.34 17.58 33.48
N ASN A 2 54.26 17.09 34.09
CA ASN A 2 53.14 17.79 34.75
C ASN A 2 52.15 18.44 33.78
N ARG A 3 50.82 18.39 33.90
CA ARG A 3 49.82 17.98 34.92
C ARG A 3 48.48 18.20 34.14
N THR A 4 47.44 17.37 34.11
CA THR A 4 46.50 17.02 35.18
C THR A 4 45.43 16.11 34.57
N LEU A 5 45.07 15.07 35.30
CA LEU A 5 43.90 14.21 35.09
C LEU A 5 42.59 15.02 35.18
N ILE A 6 41.68 14.85 34.23
CA ILE A 6 40.24 14.99 34.50
C ILE A 6 39.63 13.62 34.26
N ALA A 7 39.54 12.86 35.35
CA ALA A 7 38.77 11.64 35.45
C ALA A 7 37.28 12.02 35.43
N GLY A 8 36.65 11.91 34.26
CA GLY A 8 35.20 11.89 34.14
C GLY A 8 34.69 10.49 34.45
N LEU A 9 34.29 10.27 35.70
CA LEU A 9 33.49 9.12 36.13
C LEU A 9 32.00 9.48 36.06
N PHE A 10 31.17 8.43 36.02
CA PHE A 10 29.70 8.36 35.95
C PHE A 10 29.15 8.19 34.52
N ALA A 11 29.06 6.96 34.03
CA ALA A 11 28.02 5.96 34.31
C ALA A 11 26.69 6.27 33.59
N CYS A 12 26.32 5.35 32.69
CA CYS A 12 24.96 4.94 32.28
C CYS A 12 24.88 4.66 30.76
N LEU A 13 25.31 3.46 30.34
CA LEU A 13 24.42 2.66 29.49
C LEU A 13 23.47 1.92 30.44
N PRO A 14 22.18 1.71 30.15
CA PRO A 14 21.59 1.56 28.81
C PRO A 14 20.18 2.19 28.62
N PHE A 15 19.93 2.82 27.48
CA PHE A 15 18.58 2.88 26.88
C PHE A 15 18.81 2.72 25.38
N VAL A 16 18.77 1.49 24.85
CA VAL A 16 17.52 0.90 24.35
C VAL A 16 16.59 2.00 23.81
N PHE A 17 16.98 2.62 22.70
CA PHE A 17 15.96 3.03 21.75
C PHE A 17 15.46 1.75 21.10
N THR A 18 14.49 1.10 21.75
CA THR A 18 13.47 0.39 20.98
C THR A 18 12.88 1.45 20.07
N VAL A 19 13.34 1.49 18.81
CA VAL A 19 12.58 2.04 17.70
C VAL A 19 11.40 1.08 17.55
N GLY A 20 10.44 1.24 18.46
CA GLY A 20 9.21 0.50 18.49
C GLY A 20 8.34 1.01 17.36
N SER A 21 8.07 0.11 16.44
CA SER A 21 6.72 -0.15 15.94
C SER A 21 6.07 0.82 14.95
N ALA A 22 6.70 1.92 14.53
CA ALA A 22 6.09 2.74 13.47
C ALA A 22 6.04 2.01 12.11
N ASP A 23 7.12 1.29 11.77
CA ASP A 23 7.20 0.48 10.53
C ASP A 23 6.55 -0.90 10.67
N ALA A 24 6.27 -1.37 11.89
CA ALA A 24 5.63 -2.67 12.13
C ALA A 24 4.10 -2.60 12.19
N GLN A 25 3.52 -1.43 12.50
CA GLN A 25 2.06 -1.23 12.50
C GLN A 25 1.49 -0.93 11.11
N GLN A 26 2.32 -0.39 10.19
CA GLN A 26 1.89 -0.11 8.82
C GLN A 26 1.48 -1.35 8.00
N PRO A 27 2.20 -2.49 8.06
CA PRO A 27 1.77 -3.72 7.40
C PRO A 27 0.40 -4.18 7.89
N ASP A 28 0.17 -4.13 9.21
CA ASP A 28 -1.06 -4.64 9.83
C ASP A 28 -2.28 -3.79 9.45
N GLU A 29 -2.19 -2.47 9.54
CA GLU A 29 -3.28 -1.56 9.14
C GLU A 29 -3.59 -1.66 7.63
N TYR A 30 -2.57 -1.85 6.81
CA TYR A 30 -2.73 -1.99 5.37
C TYR A 30 -3.38 -3.34 4.99
N CYS A 31 -2.97 -4.43 5.65
CA CYS A 31 -3.57 -5.75 5.44
C CYS A 31 -5.02 -5.82 5.89
N ASP A 32 -5.33 -5.23 7.04
CA ASP A 32 -6.71 -5.19 7.53
C ASP A 32 -7.61 -4.37 6.60
N GLY A 33 -7.09 -3.26 6.08
CA GLY A 33 -7.77 -2.47 5.06
C GLY A 33 -8.06 -3.26 3.77
N LEU A 34 -7.05 -3.95 3.21
CA LEU A 34 -7.23 -4.77 2.01
C LEU A 34 -8.23 -5.92 2.23
N ARG A 35 -8.17 -6.59 3.39
CA ARG A 35 -9.10 -7.67 3.74
C ARG A 35 -10.53 -7.16 3.89
N MET A 36 -10.71 -6.02 4.54
CA MET A 36 -12.02 -5.38 4.68
C MET A 36 -12.61 -5.03 3.31
N LEU A 37 -11.80 -4.45 2.41
CA LEU A 37 -12.24 -4.12 1.05
C LEU A 37 -12.64 -5.35 0.24
N LEU A 38 -11.84 -6.43 0.26
CA LEU A 38 -12.21 -7.69 -0.37
C LEU A 38 -13.53 -8.24 0.21
N GLN A 39 -13.68 -8.19 1.53
CA GLN A 39 -14.89 -8.69 2.18
C GLN A 39 -16.11 -7.80 1.88
N SER A 40 -15.92 -6.50 1.64
CA SER A 40 -17.01 -5.61 1.20
C SER A 40 -17.28 -5.71 -0.30
N ALA A 41 -16.31 -6.11 -1.14
CA ALA A 41 -16.57 -6.34 -2.56
C ALA A 41 -17.67 -7.39 -2.78
N LYS A 42 -17.77 -8.38 -1.88
CA LYS A 42 -18.83 -9.41 -1.89
C LYS A 42 -20.22 -8.86 -1.60
N ASP A 43 -20.34 -7.69 -0.98
CA ASP A 43 -21.62 -7.04 -0.64
C ASP A 43 -21.88 -5.75 -1.44
N GLY A 44 -21.22 -5.60 -2.59
CA GLY A 44 -21.36 -4.40 -3.42
C GLY A 44 -20.76 -3.15 -2.77
N PHE A 45 -19.77 -3.35 -1.89
CA PHE A 45 -19.02 -2.30 -1.20
C PHE A 45 -19.80 -1.49 -0.17
N ALA A 46 -20.88 -2.06 0.37
CA ALA A 46 -21.74 -1.39 1.34
C ALA A 46 -20.99 -0.97 2.63
N ARG A 47 -19.99 -1.74 3.07
CA ARG A 47 -19.16 -1.42 4.24
C ARG A 47 -17.97 -0.53 3.93
N ALA A 48 -17.62 -0.41 2.66
CA ALA A 48 -16.45 0.33 2.23
C ALA A 48 -16.75 1.78 1.86
N GLU A 49 -18.01 2.19 1.64
CA GLU A 49 -18.42 3.49 1.07
C GLU A 49 -17.66 4.74 1.56
N ASN A 50 -17.20 4.76 2.81
CA ASN A 50 -16.43 5.87 3.40
C ASN A 50 -15.03 5.48 3.91
N PHE A 51 -14.57 4.27 3.61
CA PHE A 51 -13.25 3.80 4.00
C PHE A 51 -12.17 4.39 3.10
N LYS A 52 -10.97 4.58 3.66
CA LYS A 52 -9.77 4.94 2.93
C LYS A 52 -8.63 4.09 3.44
N LEU A 53 -7.87 3.47 2.53
CA LEU A 53 -6.61 2.83 2.91
C LEU A 53 -5.64 3.88 3.48
N PRO A 54 -4.74 3.49 4.40
CA PRO A 54 -3.69 4.38 4.86
C PRO A 54 -2.95 5.02 3.67
N ARG A 55 -2.75 6.35 3.74
CA ARG A 55 -2.07 7.16 2.71
C ARG A 55 -2.82 7.33 1.38
N ALA A 56 -4.06 6.83 1.25
CA ALA A 56 -4.92 7.15 0.12
C ALA A 56 -5.44 8.60 0.22
N SER A 57 -5.23 9.40 -0.84
CA SER A 57 -5.75 10.78 -0.88
C SER A 57 -7.25 10.83 -1.20
N THR A 58 -7.70 9.96 -2.10
CA THR A 58 -9.08 9.92 -2.61
C THR A 58 -9.60 8.49 -2.75
N CYS A 59 -10.90 8.31 -2.54
CA CYS A 59 -11.61 7.05 -2.78
C CYS A 59 -12.88 7.39 -3.58
N SER A 60 -13.12 6.66 -4.65
CA SER A 60 -14.28 6.86 -5.52
C SER A 60 -14.90 5.51 -5.83
N VAL A 61 -16.21 5.42 -5.61
CA VAL A 61 -17.03 4.28 -6.02
C VAL A 61 -17.57 4.61 -7.39
N GLU A 62 -16.95 4.08 -8.44
CA GLU A 62 -17.54 4.21 -9.77
C GLU A 62 -18.74 3.27 -9.86
N LYS A 63 -19.93 3.83 -10.06
CA LYS A 63 -21.19 3.06 -10.14
C LYS A 63 -21.26 2.12 -11.35
N ASP A 64 -20.45 2.37 -12.38
CA ASP A 64 -20.51 1.68 -13.68
C ASP A 64 -19.44 0.63 -13.89
N THR A 65 -18.45 0.53 -12.99
CA THR A 65 -17.37 -0.44 -13.09
C THR A 65 -17.43 -1.35 -11.87
N ARG A 66 -17.22 -2.65 -12.07
CA ARG A 66 -17.23 -3.68 -11.01
C ARG A 66 -16.08 -3.49 -10.00
N SER A 67 -15.48 -2.31 -9.92
CA SER A 67 -14.28 -2.00 -9.16
C SER A 67 -14.56 -0.93 -8.13
N TYR A 68 -14.24 -1.23 -6.88
CA TYR A 68 -14.10 -0.23 -5.83
C TYR A 68 -12.63 0.12 -5.68
N GLY A 69 -12.27 1.25 -6.27
CA GLY A 69 -10.95 1.85 -6.10
C GLY A 69 -10.88 2.57 -4.76
N CYS A 70 -10.48 1.86 -3.71
CA CYS A 70 -10.13 2.49 -2.44
C CYS A 70 -8.70 3.04 -2.42
N MET A 71 -8.16 3.41 -3.58
CA MET A 71 -7.03 4.31 -3.67
C MET A 71 -6.91 4.90 -5.07
N TRP A 72 -7.35 6.15 -5.20
CA TRP A 72 -6.75 7.10 -6.11
C TRP A 72 -5.77 7.90 -5.26
N ALA A 73 -4.48 7.60 -5.33
CA ALA A 73 -3.45 8.48 -4.76
C ALA A 73 -2.88 9.31 -5.91
N PHE A 74 -3.49 10.49 -6.14
CA PHE A 74 -2.90 11.53 -6.97
C PHE A 74 -1.69 12.08 -6.22
N ASP A 75 -0.56 11.44 -6.41
CA ASP A 75 0.68 12.16 -6.32
C ASP A 75 1.34 12.04 -7.67
N LYS A 76 1.17 13.04 -8.54
CA LYS A 76 2.00 13.20 -9.73
C LYS A 76 3.41 13.64 -9.28
N SER A 77 4.00 12.87 -8.37
CA SER A 77 5.32 13.14 -7.80
C SER A 77 6.29 12.04 -8.17
N SER A 78 7.56 12.35 -7.98
CA SER A 78 8.65 11.39 -8.13
C SER A 78 8.54 10.17 -7.20
N THR A 79 7.62 10.17 -6.21
CA THR A 79 7.49 9.10 -5.22
C THR A 79 6.56 7.95 -5.66
N VAL A 80 5.84 8.08 -6.78
CA VAL A 80 4.89 7.07 -7.30
C VAL A 80 5.51 5.68 -7.41
N THR A 81 6.74 5.58 -7.89
CA THR A 81 7.42 4.27 -8.02
C THR A 81 7.58 3.61 -6.65
N ALA A 82 7.97 4.37 -5.63
CA ALA A 82 8.17 3.85 -4.28
C ALA A 82 6.84 3.44 -3.65
N SER A 83 5.80 4.27 -3.78
CA SER A 83 4.46 3.96 -3.25
C SER A 83 3.83 2.74 -3.91
N TYR A 84 4.00 2.58 -5.23
CA TYR A 84 3.60 1.37 -5.95
C TYR A 84 4.33 0.12 -5.44
N GLN A 85 5.65 0.19 -5.24
CA GLN A 85 6.42 -0.95 -4.72
C GLN A 85 6.03 -1.29 -3.27
N GLN A 86 5.78 -0.28 -2.43
CA GLN A 86 5.29 -0.48 -1.06
C GLN A 86 3.93 -1.17 -1.06
N ALA A 87 3.02 -0.77 -1.95
CA ALA A 87 1.71 -1.39 -2.09
C ALA A 87 1.81 -2.88 -2.46
N ILE A 88 2.70 -3.23 -3.41
CA ILE A 88 2.98 -4.63 -3.77
C ILE A 88 3.59 -5.41 -2.62
N GLN A 89 4.57 -4.83 -1.92
CA GLN A 89 5.22 -5.48 -0.78
C GLN A 89 4.22 -5.77 0.32
N ALA A 90 3.34 -4.82 0.63
CA ALA A 90 2.29 -5.00 1.61
C ALA A 90 1.30 -6.08 1.15
N ALA A 91 0.79 -6.04 -0.09
CA ALA A 91 -0.11 -7.07 -0.61
C ALA A 91 0.51 -8.49 -0.58
N ASN A 92 1.80 -8.62 -0.93
CA ASN A 92 2.53 -9.88 -0.80
C ASN A 92 2.62 -10.37 0.65
N ALA A 93 2.82 -9.46 1.61
CA ALA A 93 2.85 -9.80 3.03
C ALA A 93 1.47 -10.21 3.54
N CYS A 94 0.40 -9.54 3.09
CA CYS A 94 -0.98 -9.83 3.50
C CYS A 94 -1.52 -11.15 2.94
N PHE A 95 -1.11 -11.49 1.71
CA PHE A 95 -1.62 -12.63 0.94
C PHE A 95 -0.46 -13.51 0.43
N PRO A 96 0.34 -14.12 1.32
CA PRO A 96 1.57 -14.84 0.92
C PRO A 96 1.32 -16.07 0.05
N ASN A 97 0.10 -16.59 0.05
CA ASN A 97 -0.30 -17.77 -0.74
C ASN A 97 -0.93 -17.41 -2.09
N VAL A 98 -1.10 -16.11 -2.39
CA VAL A 98 -1.66 -15.64 -3.65
C VAL A 98 -0.52 -15.13 -4.51
N ARG A 99 -0.27 -15.80 -5.64
CA ARG A 99 0.81 -15.40 -6.54
C ARG A 99 0.33 -14.26 -7.45
N PRO A 100 0.97 -13.07 -7.39
CA PRO A 100 0.55 -11.97 -8.25
C PRO A 100 0.87 -12.25 -9.72
N ARG A 101 0.04 -11.72 -10.61
CA ARG A 101 0.26 -11.68 -12.05
C ARG A 101 0.56 -10.26 -12.48
N GLN A 102 1.55 -10.10 -13.36
CA GLN A 102 1.89 -8.78 -13.90
C GLN A 102 1.53 -8.70 -15.37
N SER A 103 0.90 -7.60 -15.76
CA SER A 103 0.51 -7.32 -17.15
C SER A 103 0.70 -5.84 -17.48
N ARG A 104 0.65 -5.49 -18.77
CA ARG A 104 0.68 -4.10 -19.22
C ARG A 104 -0.47 -3.82 -20.17
N SER A 105 -1.19 -2.72 -19.94
CA SER A 105 -2.22 -2.26 -20.87
C SER A 105 -1.61 -1.69 -22.14
N ALA A 106 -2.43 -1.51 -23.19
CA ALA A 106 -2.01 -0.86 -24.43
C ALA A 106 -1.49 0.58 -24.22
N ARG A 107 -1.98 1.27 -23.18
CA ARG A 107 -1.53 2.62 -22.79
C ARG A 107 -0.24 2.60 -21.96
N GLY A 108 0.27 1.41 -21.64
CA GLY A 108 1.52 1.21 -20.89
C GLY A 108 1.37 1.22 -19.37
N THR A 109 0.13 1.21 -18.84
CA THR A 109 -0.13 1.00 -17.41
C THR A 109 0.40 -0.37 -17.01
N LEU A 110 1.18 -0.45 -15.95
CA LEU A 110 1.62 -1.71 -15.35
C LEU A 110 0.59 -2.13 -14.31
N HIS A 111 0.07 -3.34 -14.44
CA HIS A 111 -0.88 -3.95 -13.51
C HIS A 111 -0.18 -5.05 -12.73
N THR A 112 -0.43 -5.13 -11.42
CA THR A 112 -0.08 -6.27 -10.57
C THR A 112 -1.34 -6.78 -9.89
N GLU A 113 -1.83 -7.92 -10.36
CA GLU A 113 -3.11 -8.49 -9.99
C GLU A 113 -2.94 -9.64 -8.99
N TYR A 114 -3.74 -9.61 -7.92
CA TYR A 114 -3.89 -10.70 -6.96
C TYR A 114 -5.27 -11.32 -7.17
N ASP A 115 -5.28 -12.49 -7.81
CA ASP A 115 -6.49 -13.26 -8.11
C ASP A 115 -6.68 -14.35 -7.06
N PHE A 116 -7.82 -14.29 -6.37
CA PHE A 116 -8.16 -15.18 -5.26
C PHE A 116 -8.98 -16.40 -5.72
N GLY A 117 -9.30 -16.49 -7.01
CA GLY A 117 -10.03 -17.60 -7.60
C GLY A 117 -11.44 -17.21 -8.08
N SER A 118 -12.15 -18.19 -8.64
CA SER A 118 -13.48 -17.98 -9.22
C SER A 118 -14.50 -17.55 -8.16
N GLY A 119 -15.24 -16.48 -8.46
CA GLY A 119 -16.26 -15.92 -7.56
C GLY A 119 -15.70 -15.10 -6.41
N GLU A 120 -14.38 -14.94 -6.34
CA GLU A 120 -13.71 -14.08 -5.37
C GLU A 120 -13.34 -12.73 -6.02
N PRO A 121 -13.40 -11.64 -5.24
CA PRO A 121 -12.90 -10.35 -5.70
C PRO A 121 -11.39 -10.37 -5.92
N LEU A 122 -10.90 -9.54 -6.82
CA LEU A 122 -9.47 -9.40 -7.14
C LEU A 122 -8.91 -8.04 -6.67
N ILE A 123 -7.61 -7.97 -6.42
CA ILE A 123 -6.90 -6.70 -6.22
C ILE A 123 -6.05 -6.43 -7.46
N ASP A 124 -6.23 -5.27 -8.10
CA ASP A 124 -5.33 -4.75 -9.12
C ASP A 124 -4.56 -3.54 -8.58
N ILE A 125 -3.24 -3.66 -8.49
CA ILE A 125 -2.34 -2.55 -8.15
C ILE A 125 -1.75 -2.04 -9.46
N SER A 126 -2.21 -0.87 -9.87
CA SER A 126 -1.87 -0.28 -11.16
C SER A 126 -0.88 0.87 -11.02
N ARG A 127 0.01 1.04 -12.01
CA ARG A 127 0.89 2.20 -12.14
C ARG A 127 0.85 2.76 -13.56
N GLY A 128 0.59 4.06 -13.66
CA GLY A 128 0.67 4.82 -14.89
C GLY A 128 2.06 4.77 -15.52
N ARG A 129 2.10 4.84 -16.86
CA ARG A 129 3.37 4.91 -17.59
C ARG A 129 4.10 6.21 -17.23
N PRO A 130 5.37 6.14 -16.80
CA PRO A 130 6.09 7.34 -16.42
C PRO A 130 6.30 8.32 -17.58
N GLY A 131 6.25 9.61 -17.28
CA GLY A 131 6.50 10.67 -18.27
C GLY A 131 5.42 10.83 -19.35
N THR A 132 4.19 10.38 -19.11
CA THR A 132 3.02 10.64 -19.97
C THR A 132 2.29 11.92 -19.57
N GLU A 133 1.40 12.45 -20.43
CA GLU A 133 0.57 13.64 -20.11
C GLU A 133 -0.32 13.42 -18.86
N ALA A 134 -0.73 12.17 -18.61
CA ALA A 134 -1.45 11.80 -17.40
C ALA A 134 -0.60 11.98 -16.13
N GLY A 135 0.73 12.05 -16.26
CA GLY A 135 1.71 12.04 -15.17
C GLY A 135 1.96 10.63 -14.63
N ASP A 136 2.94 10.51 -13.74
CA ASP A 136 3.14 9.31 -12.93
C ASP A 136 1.98 9.20 -11.92
N TRP A 137 1.37 8.03 -11.83
CA TRP A 137 0.31 7.73 -10.84
C TRP A 137 0.35 6.25 -10.48
N TYR A 138 -0.28 5.88 -9.36
CA TYR A 138 -0.59 4.49 -9.05
C TYR A 138 -1.97 4.40 -8.36
N SER A 139 -2.64 3.26 -8.52
CA SER A 139 -3.95 2.98 -7.92
C SER A 139 -3.99 1.58 -7.32
N ILE A 140 -4.95 1.36 -6.43
CA ILE A 140 -5.36 0.02 -6.00
C ILE A 140 -6.86 -0.08 -6.19
N ASP A 141 -7.24 -1.04 -7.01
CA ASP A 141 -8.60 -1.30 -7.41
C ASP A 141 -8.99 -2.68 -6.89
N VAL A 142 -10.08 -2.75 -6.13
CA VAL A 142 -10.68 -4.03 -5.72
C VAL A 142 -11.85 -4.31 -6.64
N VAL A 143 -11.72 -5.31 -7.49
CA VAL A 143 -12.76 -5.67 -8.46
C VAL A 143 -13.65 -6.74 -7.85
N ALA A 144 -14.93 -6.42 -7.69
CA ALA A 144 -15.98 -7.37 -7.36
C ALA A 144 -16.08 -8.49 -8.41
N PRO A 145 -16.49 -9.69 -8.00
CA PRO A 145 -16.62 -10.85 -8.88
C PRO A 145 -17.62 -10.66 -10.05
#